data_AF-A7F052-F1
#
_entry.id   AF-A7F052-F1
#
_cell.length_a   1.000
_cell.length_b   1.000
_cell.length_c   1.000
_cell.angle_alpha   90.00
_cell.angle_beta   90.00
_cell.angle_gamma   90.00
#
_symmetry.space_group_name_H-M   'P 1'
#
loop_
_entity.id
_entity.type
_entity.pdbx_description
1 polymer ?
#
loop_
_entity_poly.entity_id
_entity_poly.type
_entity_poly.pdbx_seq_one_letter_code
_entity_poly.pdbx_strand_id
1 'polypeptide(L)'
;MEHTTLIPSMINVSPSFLTIPSKPRASISHTFFPAASASVVQESSVQPYHTLVIFVNGLGLPASSWESCISILRSRVRNCPSLLTYDRYGQGLTTARDPLDNGKGYGHDFMDAANDLHEVILVIARTKFGLQPDEVEDGRLSVIFVAASIGVGAPDTLLSKSDVIYTHLLLNDL
;
A
#
# COMPACT_ATOMS: atom_id res chain seq x y z
N MET A 1 -39.27 12.78 14.00
CA MET A 1 -37.95 12.32 14.47
C MET A 1 -37.13 12.04 13.22
N GLU A 2 -36.31 13.01 12.80
CA GLU A 2 -35.41 12.83 11.67
C GLU A 2 -34.23 11.96 12.10
N HIS A 3 -34.04 10.84 11.42
CA HIS A 3 -32.81 10.05 11.51
C HIS A 3 -31.74 10.74 10.66
N THR A 4 -31.00 11.67 11.26
CA THR A 4 -29.76 12.18 10.69
C THR A 4 -28.77 11.02 10.59
N THR A 5 -28.65 10.46 9.38
CA THR A 5 -27.64 9.46 9.08
C THR A 5 -26.31 10.20 9.03
N LEU A 6 -25.54 10.14 10.13
CA LEU A 6 -24.19 10.67 10.16
C LEU A 6 -23.37 9.88 9.15
N ILE A 7 -23.13 10.47 7.97
CA ILE A 7 -22.13 9.99 7.03
C ILE A 7 -20.82 9.97 7.82
N PRO A 8 -20.17 8.81 8.01
CA PRO A 8 -18.87 8.75 8.67
C PRO A 8 -17.96 9.73 7.97
N SER A 9 -17.34 10.64 8.73
CA SER A 9 -16.47 11.69 8.22
C SER A 9 -15.59 11.13 7.11
N MET A 10 -15.83 11.59 5.89
CA MET A 10 -14.93 11.32 4.77
C MET A 10 -13.61 11.94 5.16
N ILE A 11 -12.69 11.14 5.68
CA ILE A 11 -11.30 11.57 5.77
C ILE A 11 -10.95 11.92 4.31
N ASN A 12 -10.75 13.20 4.04
CA ASN A 12 -10.38 13.69 2.73
C ASN A 12 -8.91 13.31 2.54
N VAL A 13 -8.69 12.04 2.22
CA VAL A 13 -7.36 11.51 1.94
C VAL A 13 -7.00 11.93 0.53
N SER A 14 -5.95 12.72 0.40
CA SER A 14 -5.41 13.15 -0.89
C SER A 14 -4.09 12.43 -1.18
N PRO A 15 -3.74 12.19 -2.46
CA PRO A 15 -2.44 11.67 -2.82
C PRO A 15 -1.31 12.56 -2.30
N SER A 16 -0.24 11.93 -1.86
CA SER A 16 1.01 12.60 -1.51
C SER A 16 2.19 11.87 -2.13
N PHE A 17 3.38 12.45 -2.04
CA PHE A 17 4.57 11.94 -2.71
C PHE A 17 5.61 11.51 -1.68
N LEU A 18 6.22 10.36 -1.93
CA LEU A 18 7.39 9.89 -1.20
C LEU A 18 8.52 9.58 -2.16
N THR A 19 9.74 9.46 -1.66
CA THR A 19 10.88 8.90 -2.39
C THR A 19 11.33 7.64 -1.67
N ILE A 20 11.92 6.72 -2.44
CA ILE A 20 12.51 5.51 -1.90
C ILE A 20 14.05 5.65 -1.88
N PRO A 21 14.76 5.00 -0.93
CA PRO A 21 16.21 5.13 -0.79
C PRO A 21 17.02 4.85 -2.06
N SER A 22 16.63 3.85 -2.85
CA SER A 22 17.30 3.52 -4.12
C SER A 22 17.13 4.59 -5.20
N LYS A 23 16.05 5.37 -5.13
CA LYS A 23 15.64 6.35 -6.16
C LYS A 23 15.27 7.70 -5.51
N PRO A 24 16.21 8.37 -4.82
CA PRO A 24 15.92 9.53 -3.96
C PRO A 24 15.50 10.79 -4.72
N ARG A 25 15.66 10.81 -6.05
CA ARG A 25 15.34 11.94 -6.94
C ARG A 25 14.06 11.72 -7.75
N ALA A 26 13.40 10.57 -7.60
CA ALA A 26 12.19 10.22 -8.33
C ALA A 26 11.09 9.88 -7.33
N SER A 27 10.08 10.74 -7.24
CA SER A 27 8.97 10.57 -6.30
C SER A 27 7.93 9.57 -6.82
N ILE A 28 7.30 8.86 -5.89
CA ILE A 28 6.17 7.96 -6.08
C ILE A 28 4.95 8.59 -5.43
N SER A 29 3.87 8.70 -6.18
CA SER A 29 2.56 9.08 -5.65
C SER A 29 1.94 7.91 -4.89
N HIS A 30 1.41 8.20 -3.71
CA HIS A 30 0.71 7.24 -2.89
C HIS A 30 -0.43 7.90 -2.12
N THR A 31 -1.42 7.11 -1.75
CA THR A 31 -2.52 7.53 -0.89
C THR A 31 -2.61 6.59 0.30
N PHE A 32 -2.37 7.14 1.50
CA PHE A 32 -2.42 6.38 2.74
C PHE A 32 -3.74 6.65 3.47
N PHE A 33 -4.50 5.59 3.69
CA PHE A 33 -5.77 5.60 4.37
C PHE A 33 -5.56 5.08 5.79
N PRO A 34 -5.67 5.91 6.83
CA PRO A 34 -5.49 5.45 8.21
C PRO A 34 -6.57 4.45 8.58
N ALA A 35 -6.23 3.51 9.47
CA ALA A 35 -7.16 2.56 10.05
C ALA A 35 -8.37 3.29 10.68
N ALA A 36 -9.56 2.71 10.53
CA ALA A 36 -10.72 3.20 11.26
C ALA A 36 -10.49 2.95 12.75
N SER A 37 -10.52 4.01 13.57
CA SER A 37 -10.33 3.88 15.02
C SER A 37 -11.44 3.00 15.61
N ALA A 38 -11.09 1.76 15.93
CA ALA A 38 -11.70 1.11 17.08
C ALA A 38 -11.03 1.72 18.30
N SER A 39 -11.81 2.19 19.26
CA SER A 39 -11.31 2.58 20.58
C SER A 39 -10.64 1.35 21.23
N VAL A 40 -9.36 1.13 20.95
CA VAL A 40 -8.58 0.12 21.67
C VAL A 40 -8.20 0.77 22.98
N VAL A 41 -8.88 0.35 24.04
CA VAL A 41 -8.49 0.58 25.42
C VAL A 41 -7.04 0.10 25.55
N GLN A 42 -6.11 1.04 25.67
CA GLN A 42 -4.69 0.75 25.91
C GLN A 42 -4.56 0.23 27.35
N GLU A 43 -4.65 -1.09 27.51
CA GLU A 43 -4.38 -1.75 28.78
C GLU A 43 -3.48 -2.97 28.54
N SER A 44 -2.33 -2.75 27.92
CA SER A 44 -1.27 -3.76 27.85
C SER A 44 0.06 -3.12 27.44
N SER A 45 1.12 -3.44 28.16
CA SER A 45 2.52 -3.05 27.91
C SER A 45 3.15 -3.71 26.67
N VAL A 46 2.33 -4.19 25.74
CA VAL A 46 2.75 -4.89 24.53
C VAL A 46 2.69 -3.88 23.39
N GLN A 47 3.83 -3.68 22.72
CA GLN A 47 3.94 -2.82 21.56
C GLN A 47 2.92 -3.24 20.48
N PRO A 48 2.16 -2.31 19.86
CA PRO A 48 1.05 -2.67 18.96
C PRO A 48 1.54 -3.35 17.67
N TYR A 49 0.80 -4.34 17.19
CA TYR A 49 0.98 -4.92 15.86
C TYR A 49 0.13 -4.15 14.84
N HIS A 50 0.67 -3.92 13.64
CA HIS A 50 -0.01 -3.16 12.59
C HIS A 50 -0.42 -4.05 11.43
N THR A 51 -1.54 -3.72 10.78
CA THR A 51 -1.95 -4.33 9.51
C THR A 51 -2.06 -3.24 8.44
N LEU A 52 -1.42 -3.49 7.29
CA LEU A 52 -1.45 -2.66 6.11
C LEU A 52 -1.96 -3.45 4.90
N VAL A 53 -3.06 -3.00 4.30
CA VAL A 53 -3.57 -3.54 3.04
C VAL A 53 -3.08 -2.67 1.90
N ILE A 54 -2.41 -3.25 0.92
CA ILE A 54 -1.80 -2.54 -0.20
C ILE A 54 -2.48 -2.95 -1.49
N PHE A 55 -3.02 -1.97 -2.22
CA PHE A 55 -3.61 -2.18 -3.53
C PHE A 55 -2.55 -1.97 -4.60
N VAL A 56 -2.26 -3.03 -5.36
CA VAL A 56 -1.22 -3.09 -6.40
C VAL A 56 -1.88 -3.02 -7.77
N ASN A 57 -1.50 -2.01 -8.56
CA ASN A 57 -2.11 -1.75 -9.85
C ASN A 57 -1.75 -2.82 -10.90
N GLY A 58 -2.71 -3.15 -11.76
CA GLY A 58 -2.45 -3.87 -13.01
C GLY A 58 -1.67 -3.03 -14.03
N LEU A 59 -1.27 -3.63 -15.16
CA LEU A 59 -0.55 -2.90 -16.21
C LEU A 59 -1.41 -1.75 -16.75
N GLY A 60 -0.83 -0.56 -16.87
CA GLY A 60 -1.49 0.60 -17.47
C GLY A 60 -2.61 1.23 -16.61
N LEU A 61 -2.96 0.66 -15.45
CA LEU A 61 -3.95 1.23 -14.55
C LEU A 61 -3.29 2.12 -13.47
N PRO A 62 -3.88 3.28 -13.16
CA PRO A 62 -3.43 4.13 -12.05
C PRO A 62 -4.02 3.66 -10.71
N ALA A 63 -3.45 4.14 -9.61
CA ALA A 63 -3.90 3.90 -8.24
C ALA A 63 -5.35 4.34 -8.01
N SER A 64 -5.82 5.36 -8.74
CA SER A 64 -7.19 5.84 -8.67
C SER A 64 -8.23 4.81 -9.13
N SER A 65 -7.82 3.78 -9.88
CA SER A 65 -8.70 2.66 -10.24
C SER A 65 -9.26 1.91 -9.02
N TRP A 66 -8.58 1.99 -7.87
CA TRP A 66 -9.00 1.35 -6.62
C TRP A 66 -9.94 2.20 -5.76
N GLU A 67 -10.18 3.47 -6.09
CA GLU A 67 -10.94 4.40 -5.23
C GLU A 67 -12.34 3.88 -4.86
N SER A 68 -13.06 3.35 -5.85
CA SER A 68 -14.40 2.78 -5.63
C SER A 68 -14.35 1.55 -4.71
N CYS A 69 -13.36 0.66 -4.91
CA CYS A 69 -13.17 -0.52 -4.07
C CYS A 69 -12.85 -0.13 -2.61
N ILE A 70 -11.95 0.83 -2.42
CA ILE A 70 -11.54 1.33 -1.11
C ILE A 70 -12.70 2.02 -0.39
N SER A 71 -13.47 2.83 -1.11
CA SER A 71 -14.66 3.49 -0.58
C SER A 71 -15.67 2.46 -0.06
N ILE A 72 -15.95 1.42 -0.85
CA ILE A 72 -16.84 0.33 -0.45
C ILE A 72 -16.27 -0.42 0.76
N LEU A 73 -14.99 -0.80 0.73
CA LEU A 73 -14.33 -1.53 1.81
C LEU A 73 -14.42 -0.75 3.13
N ARG A 74 -14.06 0.53 3.12
CA ARG A 74 -14.13 1.41 4.30
C ARG A 74 -15.56 1.62 4.81
N SER A 75 -16.55 1.63 3.92
CA SER A 75 -17.97 1.76 4.33
C SER A 75 -18.53 0.50 4.99
N ARG A 76 -17.98 -0.67 4.68
CA ARG A 76 -18.50 -1.98 5.13
C ARG A 76 -17.72 -2.58 6.30
N VAL A 77 -16.43 -2.29 6.42
CA VAL A 77 -15.57 -2.85 7.47
C VAL A 77 -15.41 -1.85 8.61
N ARG A 78 -16.06 -2.13 9.76
CA ARG A 78 -16.02 -1.24 10.94
C ARG A 78 -14.60 -0.94 11.43
N ASN A 79 -13.77 -1.97 11.55
CA ASN A 79 -12.38 -1.87 12.00
C ASN A 79 -11.45 -2.00 10.78
N CYS A 80 -11.69 -1.17 9.77
CA CYS A 80 -10.90 -1.21 8.54
C CYS A 80 -9.42 -0.97 8.86
N PRO A 81 -8.49 -1.86 8.46
CA PRO A 81 -7.06 -1.64 8.66
C PRO A 81 -6.58 -0.43 7.86
N SER A 82 -5.31 -0.06 8.06
CA SER A 82 -4.70 0.96 7.22
C SER A 82 -4.61 0.45 5.79
N LEU A 83 -4.89 1.30 4.82
CA LEU A 83 -4.83 0.96 3.40
C LEU A 83 -3.81 1.85 2.69
N LEU A 84 -3.21 1.32 1.63
CA LEU A 84 -2.27 2.03 0.78
C LEU A 84 -2.61 1.76 -0.69
N THR A 85 -2.67 2.82 -1.48
CA THR A 85 -2.54 2.75 -2.94
C THR A 85 -1.32 3.53 -3.36
N TYR A 86 -0.72 3.16 -4.49
CA TYR A 86 0.40 3.91 -5.04
C TYR A 86 0.48 3.70 -6.55
N ASP A 87 1.13 4.63 -7.22
CA ASP A 87 1.44 4.56 -8.64
C ASP A 87 2.91 4.18 -8.84
N ARG A 88 3.19 3.11 -9.59
CA ARG A 88 4.56 2.78 -10.01
C ARG A 88 5.12 3.88 -10.92
N TYR A 89 6.43 3.89 -11.12
CA TYR A 89 7.06 4.82 -12.07
C TYR A 89 6.40 4.77 -13.44
N GLY A 90 6.09 5.95 -13.99
CA GLY A 90 5.39 6.09 -15.26
C GLY A 90 3.89 5.77 -15.23
N GLN A 91 3.27 5.56 -14.07
CA GLN A 91 1.82 5.34 -13.93
C GLN A 91 1.14 6.50 -13.20
N GLY A 92 -0.13 6.76 -13.57
CA GLY A 92 -1.02 7.68 -12.84
C GLY A 92 -0.39 9.03 -12.49
N LEU A 93 -0.35 9.35 -11.20
CA LEU A 93 0.23 10.57 -10.66
C LEU A 93 1.75 10.50 -10.47
N THR A 94 2.35 9.30 -10.55
CA THR A 94 3.80 9.12 -10.61
C THR A 94 4.31 9.39 -12.03
N THR A 95 4.42 10.67 -12.38
CA THR A 95 4.91 11.08 -13.71
C THR A 95 6.42 10.93 -13.87
N ALA A 96 7.14 10.71 -12.76
CA ALA A 96 8.56 10.41 -12.81
C ALA A 96 8.77 9.09 -13.58
N ARG A 97 9.70 9.12 -14.54
CA ARG A 97 10.25 7.89 -15.10
C ARG A 97 11.11 7.23 -14.06
N ASP A 98 11.20 5.92 -14.14
CA ASP A 98 12.15 5.20 -13.31
C ASP A 98 13.57 5.63 -13.71
N PRO A 99 14.37 6.17 -12.78
CA PRO A 99 15.72 6.62 -13.08
C PRO A 99 16.69 5.48 -13.42
N LEU A 100 16.34 4.23 -13.09
CA LEU A 100 17.14 3.05 -13.42
C LEU A 100 16.75 2.42 -14.77
N ASP A 101 15.67 2.91 -15.41
CA ASP A 101 15.32 2.48 -16.77
C ASP A 101 16.35 3.02 -17.77
N ASN A 102 17.03 2.10 -18.46
CA ASN A 102 17.96 2.43 -19.52
C ASN A 102 17.28 2.62 -20.90
N GLY A 103 15.95 2.54 -20.96
CA GLY A 103 15.16 2.74 -22.17
C GLY A 103 15.30 1.63 -23.21
N LYS A 104 15.95 0.51 -22.88
CA LYS A 104 16.15 -0.63 -23.79
C LYS A 104 15.00 -1.63 -23.77
N GLY A 105 13.86 -1.28 -23.16
CA GLY A 105 12.62 -2.07 -23.20
C GLY A 105 12.58 -3.30 -22.28
N TYR A 106 13.67 -3.58 -21.56
CA TYR A 106 13.78 -4.65 -20.56
C TYR A 106 13.94 -4.09 -19.13
N GLY A 107 13.82 -2.77 -18.95
CA GLY A 107 14.29 -2.05 -17.75
C GLY A 107 13.44 -2.17 -16.50
N HIS A 108 12.30 -2.88 -16.54
CA HIS A 108 11.45 -3.10 -15.37
C HIS A 108 10.86 -4.50 -15.42
N ASP A 109 11.63 -5.47 -14.95
CA ASP A 109 11.05 -6.78 -14.68
C ASP A 109 10.19 -6.72 -13.40
N PHE A 110 9.52 -7.83 -13.09
CA PHE A 110 8.68 -7.90 -11.89
C PHE A 110 9.50 -7.75 -10.59
N MET A 111 10.81 -8.03 -10.62
CA MET A 111 11.70 -7.90 -9.46
C MET A 111 11.94 -6.43 -9.14
N ASP A 112 12.16 -5.59 -10.14
CA ASP A 112 12.36 -4.15 -9.94
C ASP A 112 11.11 -3.52 -9.31
N ALA A 113 9.93 -3.85 -9.82
CA ALA A 113 8.67 -3.37 -9.26
C ALA A 113 8.42 -3.88 -7.82
N ALA A 114 8.82 -5.12 -7.52
CA ALA A 114 8.76 -5.69 -6.18
C ALA A 114 9.73 -4.99 -5.21
N ASN A 115 10.97 -4.74 -5.63
CA ASN A 115 11.96 -4.04 -4.81
C ASN A 115 11.51 -2.60 -4.51
N ASP A 116 10.95 -1.90 -5.50
CA ASP A 116 10.38 -0.56 -5.29
C ASP A 116 9.23 -0.61 -4.28
N LEU A 117 8.32 -1.58 -4.41
CA LEU A 117 7.21 -1.76 -3.48
C LEU A 117 7.71 -2.06 -2.06
N HIS A 118 8.75 -2.88 -1.92
CA HIS A 118 9.36 -3.15 -0.62
C HIS A 118 9.89 -1.86 0.02
N GLU A 119 10.63 -1.03 -0.71
CA GLU A 119 11.12 0.24 -0.18
C GLU A 119 9.98 1.23 0.13
N VAL A 120 8.91 1.26 -0.68
CA VAL A 120 7.68 2.00 -0.37
C VAL A 120 7.11 1.55 0.97
N ILE A 121 7.00 0.22 1.21
CA ILE A 121 6.50 -0.35 2.46
C ILE A 121 7.35 0.11 3.64
N LEU A 122 8.69 0.04 3.53
CA LEU A 122 9.58 0.48 4.61
C LEU A 122 9.44 1.97 4.91
N VAL A 123 9.30 2.82 3.89
CA VAL A 123 9.06 4.26 4.08
C VAL A 123 7.71 4.51 4.76
N ILE A 124 6.66 3.81 4.36
CA ILE A 124 5.33 3.90 5.01
C ILE A 124 5.39 3.39 6.45
N ALA A 125 6.09 2.28 6.70
CA ALA A 125 6.27 1.71 8.03
C ALA A 125 6.90 2.72 9.00
N ARG A 126 8.01 3.32 8.56
CA ARG A 126 8.71 4.35 9.33
C ARG A 126 7.87 5.61 9.54
N THR A 127 7.22 6.12 8.49
CA THR A 127 6.57 7.44 8.52
C THR A 127 5.15 7.42 9.07
N LYS A 128 4.44 6.29 9.01
CA LYS A 128 3.04 6.16 9.45
C LYS A 128 2.87 5.31 10.71
N PHE A 129 3.74 4.33 10.93
CA PHE A 129 3.67 3.43 12.08
C PHE A 129 4.84 3.60 13.07
N GLY A 130 5.89 4.34 12.69
CA GLY A 130 7.06 4.56 13.54
C GLY A 130 7.99 3.35 13.65
N LEU A 131 7.80 2.34 12.79
CA LEU A 131 8.57 1.09 12.80
C LEU A 131 9.92 1.26 12.10
N GLN A 132 10.95 0.61 12.64
CA GLN A 132 12.23 0.41 11.95
C GLN A 132 12.17 -0.79 10.98
N PRO A 133 13.09 -0.93 10.02
CA PRO A 133 13.09 -2.03 9.07
C PRO A 133 13.14 -3.42 9.72
N ASP A 134 13.96 -3.60 10.75
CA ASP A 134 14.07 -4.84 11.54
C ASP A 134 12.74 -5.20 12.20
N GLU A 135 12.00 -4.22 12.72
CA GLU A 135 10.67 -4.47 13.28
C GLU A 135 9.67 -4.93 12.22
N VAL A 136 9.76 -4.42 10.99
CA VAL A 136 8.91 -4.86 9.87
C VAL A 136 9.22 -6.32 9.52
N GLU A 137 10.50 -6.66 9.42
CA GLU A 137 11.00 -8.01 9.12
C GLU A 137 10.65 -9.02 10.23
N ASP A 138 10.64 -8.58 11.49
CA ASP A 138 10.20 -9.35 12.66
C ASP A 138 8.67 -9.52 12.75
N GLY A 139 7.92 -9.04 11.74
CA GLY A 139 6.48 -9.24 11.62
C GLY A 139 5.62 -8.26 12.44
N ARG A 140 6.19 -7.14 12.90
CA ARG A 140 5.43 -6.07 13.60
C ARG A 140 4.45 -5.36 12.66
N LEU A 141 4.65 -5.50 11.35
CA LEU A 141 3.74 -5.08 10.29
C LEU A 141 3.27 -6.28 9.46
N SER A 142 1.99 -6.63 9.58
CA SER A 142 1.33 -7.57 8.67
C SER A 142 0.90 -6.86 7.39
N VAL A 143 1.31 -7.39 6.24
CA VAL A 143 1.00 -6.82 4.92
C VAL A 143 0.07 -7.76 4.14
N ILE A 144 -1.00 -7.19 3.60
CA ILE A 144 -1.98 -7.87 2.75
C ILE A 144 -1.97 -7.19 1.38
N PHE A 145 -1.85 -7.96 0.29
CA PHE A 145 -1.85 -7.41 -1.06
C PHE A 145 -3.17 -7.66 -1.79
N VAL A 146 -3.78 -6.60 -2.32
CA VAL A 146 -4.92 -6.69 -3.24
C VAL A 146 -4.41 -6.28 -4.62
N ALA A 147 -4.37 -7.20 -5.58
CA ALA A 147 -3.76 -6.94 -6.88
C ALA A 147 -4.71 -7.31 -8.03
N ALA A 148 -4.60 -6.58 -9.15
CA ALA A 148 -5.33 -6.87 -10.37
C ALA A 148 -4.39 -7.39 -11.47
N SER A 149 -4.81 -8.44 -12.20
CA SER A 149 -4.13 -8.99 -13.38
C SER A 149 -2.62 -9.25 -13.18
N ILE A 150 -1.71 -8.65 -13.97
CA ILE A 150 -0.25 -8.82 -13.83
C ILE A 150 0.34 -8.26 -12.53
N GLY A 151 -0.44 -7.53 -11.74
CA GLY A 151 -0.06 -7.09 -10.40
C GLY A 151 0.22 -8.26 -9.45
N VAL A 152 -0.06 -9.51 -9.87
CA VAL A 152 0.20 -10.77 -9.15
C VAL A 152 1.68 -11.17 -9.15
N GLY A 153 2.43 -10.90 -10.22
CA GLY A 153 3.84 -11.36 -10.33
C GLY A 153 4.80 -10.68 -9.35
N ALA A 154 4.51 -9.44 -8.95
CA ALA A 154 5.35 -8.69 -8.00
C ALA A 154 5.16 -9.13 -6.53
N PRO A 155 3.92 -9.31 -6.01
CA PRO A 155 3.66 -9.94 -4.72
C PRO A 155 4.26 -11.33 -4.61
N ASP A 156 4.04 -12.23 -5.58
CA ASP A 156 4.57 -13.61 -5.54
C ASP A 156 6.10 -13.66 -5.41
N THR A 157 6.79 -12.66 -5.97
CA THR A 157 8.24 -12.47 -5.84
C THR A 157 8.65 -11.97 -4.45
N LEU A 158 7.84 -11.08 -3.85
CA LEU A 158 8.05 -10.65 -2.45
C LEU A 158 7.85 -11.81 -1.48
N LEU A 159 6.88 -12.70 -1.75
CA LEU A 159 6.66 -13.92 -0.97
C LEU A 159 7.92 -14.80 -0.89
N SER A 160 8.73 -14.85 -1.95
CA SER A 160 9.92 -15.71 -1.97
C SER A 160 11.14 -15.10 -1.28
N LYS A 161 11.10 -13.82 -0.91
CA LYS A 161 12.25 -13.09 -0.36
C LYS A 161 12.13 -12.79 1.14
N SER A 162 10.98 -13.03 1.77
CA SER A 162 10.73 -12.61 3.14
C SER A 162 10.02 -13.69 3.94
N ASP A 163 10.47 -13.96 5.16
CA ASP A 163 9.75 -14.77 6.17
C ASP A 163 8.47 -14.07 6.70
N VAL A 164 8.00 -13.05 5.99
CA VAL A 164 6.80 -12.25 6.31
C VAL A 164 5.58 -13.03 5.87
N ILE A 165 4.63 -13.24 6.78
CA ILE A 165 3.35 -13.91 6.50
C ILE A 165 2.48 -12.98 5.65
N TYR A 166 2.62 -13.06 4.34
CA TYR A 166 1.75 -12.40 3.37
C TYR A 166 0.49 -13.23 3.17
N THR A 167 -0.66 -12.69 3.56
CA THR A 167 -1.92 -13.43 3.48
C THR A 167 -2.87 -12.77 2.48
N HIS A 168 -3.18 -13.54 1.42
CA HIS A 168 -4.28 -13.40 0.45
C HIS A 168 -4.12 -12.40 -0.70
N LEU A 169 -4.01 -12.98 -1.90
CA LEU A 169 -4.22 -12.36 -3.21
C LEU A 169 -5.71 -12.46 -3.58
N LEU A 170 -6.42 -11.33 -3.62
CA LEU A 170 -7.76 -11.28 -4.20
C LEU A 170 -7.65 -10.89 -5.69
N LEU A 171 -7.78 -11.88 -6.57
CA LEU A 171 -7.93 -11.70 -8.00
C LEU A 171 -9.34 -11.16 -8.29
N ASN A 172 -9.45 -9.90 -8.74
CA ASN A 172 -10.63 -9.45 -9.45
C ASN A 172 -10.31 -9.49 -10.94
N ASP A 173 -10.79 -10.54 -11.62
CA ASP A 173 -11.03 -10.48 -13.05
C ASP A 173 -12.31 -9.65 -13.26
N LEU A 174 -12.15 -8.39 -13.64
CA LEU A 174 -13.22 -7.55 -14.20
C LEU A 174 -12.92 -7.29 -15.67
#